data_AF-A0A850BUQ5-F1
#
_entry.id   AF-A0A850BUQ5-F1
#
_cell.length_a   1.000
_cell.length_b   1.000
_cell.length_c   1.000
_cell.angle_alpha   90.00
_cell.angle_beta   90.00
_cell.angle_gamma   90.00
#
_symmetry.space_group_name_H-M   'P 1'
#
loop_
_entity.id
_entity.type
_entity.pdbx_description
1 polymer ?
#
loop_
_entity_poly.entity_id
_entity_poly.type
_entity_poly.pdbx_seq_one_letter_code
_entity_poly.pdbx_strand_id
1 'polypeptide(L)'
;MKGQQTIRALYRRLLKFYPRRFREQLAEPMEQTFNDLYNEKRQAKQGLVGFMIRTFTETAVGIIREHIFLLKGMNLMLTNLKSSALISLLISLPFMVMQIVNRRNYNEDFPFALFFILWLNLFAVSLILLPIVQGLRTAKQNMTNPPAQGNTLLTSPKPTAIISIALFLIPITLFFLTSIGWEPLNRLLTGPNPGQLYVPGQIIVLGLISIPVSAGIIAGRPIVSTLRAGGSLFAHPIHLMIVVVISFLFAAGVVGLIMDQWPCFMGIPNCD
;
A
#
# COMPACT_ATOMS: atom_id res chain seq x y z
N MET A 1 -33.41 16.53 10.42
CA MET A 1 -32.43 17.08 11.39
C MET A 1 -31.37 16.08 11.85
N LYS A 2 -31.71 14.80 12.13
CA LYS A 2 -30.75 13.78 12.61
C LYS A 2 -29.47 13.64 11.76
N GLY A 3 -29.57 13.62 10.43
CA GLY A 3 -28.41 13.45 9.54
C GLY A 3 -27.32 14.53 9.66
N GLN A 4 -27.71 15.79 9.93
CA GLN A 4 -26.76 16.89 10.05
C GLN A 4 -25.87 16.76 11.29
N GLN A 5 -26.45 16.35 12.42
CA GLN A 5 -25.71 16.12 13.64
C GLN A 5 -24.75 14.94 13.48
N THR A 6 -25.16 13.89 12.77
CA THR A 6 -24.31 12.73 12.47
C THR A 6 -23.08 13.13 11.64
N ILE A 7 -23.26 13.93 10.59
CA ILE A 7 -22.15 14.35 9.70
C ILE A 7 -21.15 15.23 10.47
N ARG A 8 -21.64 16.18 11.27
CA ARG A 8 -20.78 17.03 12.10
C ARG A 8 -20.00 16.21 13.13
N ALA A 9 -20.66 15.24 13.77
CA ALA A 9 -20.00 14.34 14.71
C ALA A 9 -18.91 13.49 14.04
N LEU A 10 -19.15 13.01 12.81
CA LEU A 10 -18.16 12.27 12.03
C LEU A 10 -16.95 13.14 11.66
N TYR A 11 -17.18 14.37 11.19
CA TYR A 11 -16.10 15.28 10.84
C TYR A 11 -15.25 15.66 12.06
N ARG A 12 -15.90 15.99 13.19
CA ARG A 12 -15.21 16.22 14.46
C ARG A 12 -14.39 15.01 14.91
N ARG A 13 -14.91 13.79 14.69
CA ARG A 13 -14.18 12.55 15.01
C ARG A 13 -12.97 12.36 14.08
N LEU A 14 -13.09 12.75 12.81
CA LEU A 14 -11.97 12.75 11.85
C LEU A 14 -10.84 13.69 12.30
N LEU A 15 -11.18 14.90 12.74
CA LEU A 15 -10.18 15.88 13.20
C LEU A 15 -9.38 15.41 14.44
N LYS A 16 -9.93 14.49 15.24
CA LYS A 16 -9.21 13.91 16.39
C LYS A 16 -7.97 13.11 15.98
N PHE A 17 -7.89 12.66 14.72
CA PHE A 17 -6.74 11.92 14.20
C PHE A 17 -5.55 12.81 13.80
N TYR A 18 -5.72 14.14 13.75
CA TYR A 18 -4.57 15.03 13.59
C TYR A 18 -3.57 14.86 14.74
N PRO A 19 -2.26 14.98 14.46
CA PRO A 19 -1.27 15.06 15.52
C PRO A 19 -1.57 16.20 16.50
N ARG A 20 -1.26 16.00 17.77
CA ARG A 20 -1.69 16.89 18.87
C ARG A 20 -1.43 18.38 18.60
N ARG A 21 -0.24 18.74 18.13
CA ARG A 21 0.14 20.13 17.81
C ARG A 21 -0.75 20.76 16.73
N PHE A 22 -1.02 20.02 15.65
CA PHE A 22 -1.89 20.49 14.57
C PHE A 22 -3.35 20.54 14.99
N ARG A 23 -3.79 19.55 15.77
CA ARG A 23 -5.17 19.50 16.27
C ARG A 23 -5.49 20.71 17.14
N GLU A 24 -4.59 21.10 18.03
CA GLU A 24 -4.77 22.26 18.92
C GLU A 24 -4.85 23.59 18.14
N GLN A 25 -4.19 23.69 16.98
CA GLN A 25 -4.17 24.91 16.16
C GLN A 25 -5.27 24.96 15.09
N LEU A 26 -5.62 23.81 14.50
CA LEU A 26 -6.43 23.74 13.29
C LEU A 26 -7.81 23.10 13.48
N ALA A 27 -8.03 22.30 14.54
CA ALA A 27 -9.28 21.54 14.63
C ALA A 27 -10.52 22.44 14.75
N GLU A 28 -10.45 23.45 15.62
CA GLU A 28 -11.56 24.40 15.82
C GLU A 28 -11.85 25.23 14.56
N PRO A 29 -10.87 25.91 13.93
CA PRO A 29 -11.15 26.69 12.71
C PRO A 29 -11.58 25.80 11.53
N MET A 30 -11.06 24.58 11.40
CA MET A 30 -11.51 23.64 10.35
C MET A 30 -12.95 23.16 10.60
N GLU A 31 -13.31 22.87 11.85
CA GLU A 31 -14.68 22.46 12.19
C GLU A 31 -15.68 23.59 11.89
N GLN A 32 -15.33 24.83 12.24
CA GLN A 32 -16.15 25.99 11.93
C GLN A 32 -16.30 26.19 10.42
N THR A 33 -15.20 26.18 9.68
CA THR A 33 -15.19 26.32 8.22
C THR A 33 -16.06 25.23 7.55
N PHE A 34 -15.95 23.99 8.02
CA PHE A 34 -16.78 22.89 7.53
C PHE A 34 -18.27 23.14 7.80
N ASN A 35 -18.62 23.60 9.00
CA ASN A 35 -20.01 23.87 9.37
C ASN A 35 -20.61 25.00 8.52
N ASP A 36 -19.84 26.04 8.25
CA ASP A 36 -20.27 27.20 7.46
C ASP A 36 -20.50 26.79 5.99
N LEU A 37 -19.51 26.15 5.36
CA LEU A 37 -19.61 25.64 3.99
C LEU A 37 -20.72 24.61 3.83
N TYR A 38 -20.91 23.74 4.83
CA TYR A 38 -21.98 22.75 4.81
C TYR A 38 -23.37 23.41 4.82
N ASN A 39 -23.57 24.44 5.65
CA ASN A 39 -24.84 25.16 5.71
C ASN A 39 -25.10 25.93 4.40
N GLU A 40 -24.08 26.57 3.84
CA GLU A 40 -24.16 27.27 2.54
C GLU A 40 -24.56 26.31 1.42
N LYS A 41 -23.85 25.18 1.26
CA LYS A 41 -24.16 24.19 0.22
C LYS A 41 -25.53 23.54 0.38
N ARG A 42 -25.98 23.37 1.63
CA ARG A 42 -27.33 22.89 1.92
C ARG A 42 -28.40 23.90 1.48
N GLN A 43 -28.20 25.20 1.76
CA GLN A 43 -29.11 26.26 1.33
C GLN A 43 -29.15 26.38 -0.20
N ALA A 44 -28.00 26.23 -0.86
CA ALA A 44 -27.88 26.26 -2.31
C ALA A 44 -28.47 25.02 -3.03
N LYS A 45 -28.92 23.97 -2.30
CA LYS A 45 -29.36 22.66 -2.82
C LYS A 45 -28.36 22.01 -3.80
N GLN A 46 -27.08 22.39 -3.73
CA GLN A 46 -26.02 21.81 -4.56
C GLN A 46 -25.51 20.49 -3.95
N GLY A 47 -24.84 19.67 -4.77
CA GLY A 47 -24.40 18.31 -4.46
C GLY A 47 -23.62 18.13 -3.14
N LEU A 48 -24.38 18.02 -2.05
CA LEU A 48 -23.89 18.00 -0.67
C LEU A 48 -23.05 16.75 -0.38
N VAL A 49 -23.38 15.63 -1.03
CA VAL A 49 -22.62 14.37 -0.94
C VAL A 49 -21.24 14.51 -1.57
N GLY A 50 -21.14 15.13 -2.75
CA GLY A 50 -19.85 15.33 -3.44
C GLY A 50 -18.93 16.25 -2.65
N PHE A 51 -19.48 17.33 -2.07
CA PHE A 51 -18.74 18.20 -1.15
C PHE A 51 -18.22 17.43 0.06
N MET A 52 -19.09 16.66 0.74
CA MET A 52 -18.68 15.88 1.92
C MET A 52 -17.55 14.90 1.61
N ILE A 53 -17.70 14.07 0.57
CA ILE A 53 -16.68 13.09 0.20
C ILE A 53 -15.35 13.80 -0.06
N ARG A 54 -15.36 14.87 -0.85
CA ARG A 54 -14.17 15.65 -1.18
C ARG A 54 -13.50 16.22 0.07
N THR A 55 -14.24 16.90 0.95
CA THR A 55 -13.68 17.53 2.16
C THR A 55 -13.14 16.49 3.14
N PHE A 56 -13.81 15.34 3.29
CA PHE A 56 -13.31 14.24 4.11
C PHE A 56 -12.03 13.66 3.53
N THR A 57 -11.95 13.44 2.21
CA THR A 57 -10.74 12.95 1.54
C THR A 57 -9.58 13.96 1.67
N GLU A 58 -9.81 15.24 1.41
CA GLU A 58 -8.79 16.29 1.55
C GLU A 58 -8.26 16.38 2.99
N THR A 59 -9.16 16.32 3.98
CA THR A 59 -8.80 16.32 5.41
C THR A 59 -8.01 15.07 5.78
N ALA A 60 -8.45 13.89 5.35
CA ALA A 60 -7.75 12.63 5.61
C ALA A 60 -6.33 12.62 4.99
N VAL A 61 -6.18 13.10 3.77
CA VAL A 61 -4.87 13.25 3.11
C VAL A 61 -3.98 14.24 3.89
N GLY A 62 -4.55 15.35 4.38
CA GLY A 62 -3.85 16.30 5.25
C GLY A 62 -3.34 15.66 6.53
N ILE A 63 -4.18 14.89 7.23
CA ILE A 63 -3.81 14.13 8.44
C ILE A 63 -2.65 13.17 8.15
N ILE A 64 -2.75 12.38 7.07
CA ILE A 64 -1.72 11.42 6.68
C ILE A 64 -0.41 12.14 6.37
N ARG A 65 -0.46 13.26 5.61
CA ARG A 65 0.71 14.06 5.26
C ARG A 65 1.42 14.60 6.50
N GLU A 66 0.68 15.11 7.49
CA GLU A 66 1.28 15.65 8.71
C GLU A 66 1.87 14.55 9.60
N HIS A 67 1.22 13.39 9.69
CA HIS A 67 1.85 12.23 10.34
C HIS A 67 3.11 11.80 9.61
N ILE A 68 3.12 11.73 8.27
CA ILE A 68 4.34 11.43 7.50
C ILE A 68 5.43 12.48 7.74
N PHE A 69 5.07 13.75 7.90
CA PHE A 69 6.01 14.83 8.18
C PHE A 69 6.61 14.73 9.59
N LEU A 70 5.79 14.43 10.60
CA LEU A 70 6.29 14.13 11.94
C LEU A 70 7.15 12.88 11.98
N LEU A 71 6.79 11.87 11.19
CA LEU A 71 7.57 10.64 10.99
C LEU A 71 8.84 10.86 10.15
N LYS A 72 8.99 12.01 9.47
CA LYS A 72 10.26 12.44 8.84
C LYS A 72 11.24 13.02 9.85
N GLY A 73 10.74 13.62 10.94
CA GLY A 73 11.55 14.19 12.02
C GLY A 73 11.98 13.15 13.06
N MET A 74 11.13 12.16 13.33
CA MET A 74 11.60 10.89 13.87
C MET A 74 12.42 10.20 12.77
N ASN A 75 13.57 9.62 13.09
CA ASN A 75 14.16 8.59 12.24
C ASN A 75 13.18 7.40 12.23
N LEU A 76 12.02 7.53 11.57
CA LEU A 76 11.12 6.42 11.38
C LEU A 76 11.98 5.38 10.70
N MET A 77 12.14 4.31 11.47
CA MET A 77 13.02 3.16 11.34
C MET A 77 12.68 2.34 10.09
N LEU A 78 12.36 3.01 8.97
CA LEU A 78 12.26 2.57 7.58
C LEU A 78 13.61 2.07 7.06
N THR A 79 14.46 1.60 7.96
CA THR A 79 15.71 0.91 7.71
C THR A 79 15.54 -0.60 7.85
N ASN A 80 14.49 -1.07 8.55
CA ASN A 80 14.39 -2.45 8.98
C ASN A 80 13.19 -3.19 8.38
N LEU A 81 13.38 -4.48 8.11
CA LEU A 81 12.33 -5.40 7.66
C LEU A 81 11.09 -5.38 8.60
N LYS A 82 11.33 -5.23 9.90
CA LYS A 82 10.29 -5.08 10.93
C LYS A 82 9.40 -3.86 10.71
N SER A 83 9.95 -2.72 10.29
CA SER A 83 9.13 -1.52 10.05
C SER A 83 8.24 -1.70 8.83
N SER A 84 8.75 -2.32 7.76
CA SER A 84 7.94 -2.62 6.58
C SER A 84 6.77 -3.52 6.96
N ALA A 85 7.01 -4.58 7.72
CA ALA A 85 5.96 -5.49 8.19
C ALA A 85 4.89 -4.77 9.04
N LEU A 86 5.32 -3.90 9.97
CA LEU A 86 4.44 -3.14 10.84
C LEU A 86 3.63 -2.08 10.06
N ILE A 87 4.25 -1.40 9.10
CA ILE A 87 3.56 -0.41 8.26
C ILE A 87 2.48 -1.11 7.41
N SER A 88 2.82 -2.22 6.78
CA SER A 88 1.86 -3.01 6.01
C SER A 88 0.71 -3.52 6.88
N LEU A 89 0.99 -3.93 8.12
CA LEU A 89 -0.04 -4.33 9.09
C LEU A 89 -0.93 -3.16 9.49
N LEU A 90 -0.34 -1.99 9.73
CA LEU A 90 -1.08 -0.79 10.10
C LEU A 90 -2.01 -0.32 8.98
N ILE A 91 -1.59 -0.47 7.72
CA ILE A 91 -2.39 -0.13 6.55
C ILE A 91 -3.56 -1.12 6.35
N SER A 92 -3.37 -2.41 6.65
CA SER A 92 -4.45 -3.41 6.52
C SER A 92 -5.44 -3.39 7.70
N LEU A 93 -5.01 -2.92 8.87
CA LEU A 93 -5.80 -2.87 10.10
C LEU A 93 -7.18 -2.16 9.98
N PRO A 94 -7.34 -0.99 9.34
CA PRO A 94 -8.67 -0.37 9.20
C PRO A 94 -9.67 -1.28 8.46
N PHE A 95 -9.23 -2.03 7.45
CA PHE A 95 -10.08 -2.99 6.73
C PHE A 95 -10.45 -4.18 7.62
N MET A 96 -9.51 -4.69 8.42
CA MET A 96 -9.79 -5.75 9.40
C MET A 96 -10.85 -5.30 10.41
N VAL A 97 -10.68 -4.10 10.98
CA VAL A 97 -11.62 -3.54 11.96
C VAL A 97 -13.00 -3.35 11.33
N MET A 98 -13.06 -2.82 10.11
CA MET A 98 -14.31 -2.62 9.37
C MET A 98 -15.05 -3.95 9.16
N GLN A 99 -14.34 -5.00 8.73
CA GLN A 99 -14.91 -6.34 8.58
C GLN A 99 -15.41 -6.91 9.92
N ILE A 100 -14.63 -6.80 11.00
CA ILE A 100 -15.03 -7.29 12.34
C ILE A 100 -16.31 -6.59 12.81
N VAL A 101 -16.40 -5.26 12.64
CA VAL A 101 -17.55 -4.48 13.08
C VAL A 101 -18.81 -4.85 12.29
N ASN A 102 -18.69 -5.00 10.97
CA ASN A 102 -19.85 -5.26 10.11
C ASN A 102 -20.30 -6.72 10.13
N ARG A 103 -19.38 -7.67 10.34
CA ARG A 103 -19.68 -9.11 10.37
C ARG A 103 -20.27 -9.61 11.69
N ARG A 104 -20.18 -8.81 12.76
CA ARG A 104 -20.62 -9.19 14.12
C ARG A 104 -22.06 -9.72 14.20
N ASN A 105 -22.93 -9.32 13.28
CA ASN A 105 -24.34 -9.70 13.28
C ASN A 105 -24.66 -10.96 12.46
N TYR A 106 -23.74 -11.45 11.62
CA TYR A 106 -24.03 -12.50 10.62
C TYR A 106 -23.54 -13.90 11.02
N ASN A 107 -22.81 -14.04 12.14
CA ASN A 107 -22.26 -15.32 12.62
C ASN A 107 -21.42 -16.08 11.57
N GLU A 108 -20.73 -15.33 10.71
CA GLU A 108 -19.85 -15.85 9.67
C GLU A 108 -18.38 -15.82 10.13
N ASP A 109 -17.56 -16.75 9.63
CA ASP A 109 -16.15 -16.88 10.02
C ASP A 109 -15.29 -15.71 9.52
N PHE A 110 -14.29 -15.28 10.27
CA PHE A 110 -13.43 -14.17 9.83
C PHE A 110 -12.49 -14.60 8.68
N PRO A 111 -12.35 -13.81 7.59
CA PRO A 111 -11.59 -14.23 6.41
C PRO A 111 -10.09 -13.98 6.61
N PHE A 112 -9.45 -14.74 7.52
CA PHE A 112 -8.05 -14.58 7.89
C PHE A 112 -7.10 -14.66 6.69
N ALA A 113 -7.36 -15.59 5.77
CA ALA A 113 -6.52 -15.80 4.58
C ALA A 113 -6.46 -14.54 3.70
N LEU A 114 -7.61 -13.87 3.53
CA LEU A 114 -7.69 -12.65 2.73
C LEU A 114 -6.83 -11.53 3.31
N PHE A 115 -6.96 -11.29 4.61
CA PHE A 115 -6.18 -10.25 5.27
C PHE A 115 -4.68 -10.59 5.36
N PHE A 116 -4.34 -11.87 5.46
CA PHE A 116 -2.95 -12.32 5.36
C PHE A 116 -2.37 -12.03 3.97
N ILE A 117 -3.11 -12.34 2.89
CA ILE A 117 -2.69 -12.04 1.51
C ILE A 117 -2.58 -10.52 1.30
N LEU A 118 -3.57 -9.75 1.76
CA LEU A 118 -3.57 -8.28 1.68
C LEU A 118 -2.32 -7.69 2.37
N TRP A 119 -2.04 -8.15 3.60
CA TRP A 119 -0.86 -7.76 4.35
C TRP A 119 0.44 -8.13 3.62
N LEU A 120 0.53 -9.35 3.09
CA LEU A 120 1.71 -9.84 2.39
C LEU A 120 1.99 -9.05 1.10
N ASN A 121 0.95 -8.69 0.33
CA ASN A 121 1.12 -7.84 -0.85
C ASN A 121 1.60 -6.42 -0.49
N LEU A 122 1.01 -5.81 0.55
CA LEU A 122 1.48 -4.50 1.06
C LEU A 122 2.92 -4.57 1.58
N PHE A 123 3.29 -5.69 2.20
CA PHE A 123 4.64 -5.94 2.70
C PHE A 123 5.63 -6.10 1.55
N ALA A 124 5.27 -6.83 0.50
CA ALA A 124 6.06 -6.96 -0.72
C ALA A 124 6.36 -5.60 -1.37
N VAL A 125 5.34 -4.75 -1.59
CA VAL A 125 5.53 -3.38 -2.10
C VAL A 125 6.51 -2.61 -1.22
N SER A 126 6.32 -2.69 0.10
CA SER A 126 7.18 -2.00 1.07
C SER A 126 8.63 -2.47 1.00
N LEU A 127 8.87 -3.78 0.88
CA LEU A 127 10.21 -4.36 0.77
C LEU A 127 10.92 -3.97 -0.53
N ILE A 128 10.20 -3.94 -1.65
CA ILE A 128 10.77 -3.60 -2.96
C ILE A 128 11.17 -2.12 -3.01
N LEU A 129 10.34 -1.22 -2.44
CA LEU A 129 10.60 0.21 -2.44
C LEU A 129 11.60 0.65 -1.36
N LEU A 130 11.72 -0.10 -0.27
CA LEU A 130 12.63 0.16 0.85
C LEU A 130 14.06 0.53 0.42
N PRO A 131 14.78 -0.28 -0.38
CA PRO A 131 16.15 0.04 -0.78
C PRO A 131 16.24 1.38 -1.53
N ILE A 132 15.31 1.65 -2.45
CA ILE A 132 15.28 2.88 -3.25
C ILE A 132 15.06 4.10 -2.36
N VAL A 133 14.10 4.03 -1.42
CA VAL A 133 13.83 5.10 -0.47
C VAL A 133 15.06 5.39 0.39
N GLN A 134 15.80 4.36 0.82
CA GLN A 134 17.06 4.55 1.56
C GLN A 134 18.14 5.19 0.70
N GLY A 135 18.27 4.77 -0.57
CA GLY A 135 19.19 5.37 -1.54
C GLY A 135 18.91 6.87 -1.74
N LEU A 136 17.64 7.24 -1.92
CA LEU A 136 17.23 8.64 -2.05
C LEU A 136 17.51 9.47 -0.78
N ARG A 137 17.27 8.91 0.41
CA ARG A 137 17.54 9.59 1.68
C ARG A 137 19.03 9.87 1.87
N THR A 138 19.87 8.86 1.61
CA THR A 138 21.33 8.99 1.73
C THR A 138 21.90 9.97 0.70
N ALA A 139 21.44 9.90 -0.56
CA ALA A 139 21.82 10.86 -1.60
C ALA A 139 21.53 12.32 -1.18
N LYS A 140 20.36 12.58 -0.60
CA LYS A 140 19.97 13.92 -0.14
C LYS A 140 20.87 14.43 1.00
N GLN A 141 21.32 13.56 1.91
CA GLN A 141 22.24 13.92 2.99
C GLN A 141 23.67 14.20 2.49
N ASN A 142 24.09 13.56 1.40
CA ASN A 142 25.40 13.81 0.80
C ASN A 142 25.47 15.11 -0.01
N MET A 143 24.32 15.62 -0.50
CA MET A 143 24.29 16.96 -1.14
C MET A 143 24.67 18.09 -0.17
N THR A 144 24.56 17.87 1.14
CA THR A 144 25.06 18.79 2.16
C THR A 144 26.56 18.68 2.41
N ASN A 145 27.23 17.60 1.97
CA ASN A 145 28.68 17.37 2.12
C ASN A 145 29.22 16.52 0.94
N PRO A 146 29.77 17.12 -0.13
CA PRO A 146 30.12 16.39 -1.35
C PRO A 146 31.29 15.41 -1.12
N PRO A 147 31.12 14.10 -1.41
CA PRO A 147 32.21 13.14 -1.34
C PRO A 147 33.16 13.27 -2.55
N ALA A 148 34.44 13.02 -2.32
CA ALA A 148 35.48 12.97 -3.35
C ALA A 148 35.16 11.91 -4.41
N GLN A 149 35.25 12.32 -5.67
CA GLN A 149 34.88 11.59 -6.88
C GLN A 149 35.72 10.31 -7.04
N GLY A 150 35.13 9.15 -6.69
CA GLY A 150 35.74 7.83 -6.84
C GLY A 150 35.36 7.16 -8.16
N ASN A 151 36.37 6.78 -8.95
CA ASN A 151 36.22 6.12 -10.26
C ASN A 151 35.58 4.73 -10.11
N THR A 152 34.28 4.59 -10.39
CA THR A 152 33.60 3.30 -10.38
C THR A 152 33.73 2.56 -11.71
N LEU A 153 34.44 1.44 -11.62
CA LEU A 153 34.65 0.40 -12.64
C LEU A 153 33.31 -0.19 -13.12
N LEU A 154 33.03 -0.10 -14.42
CA LEU A 154 31.85 -0.70 -15.07
C LEU A 154 31.93 -2.23 -15.01
N THR A 155 30.99 -2.87 -14.30
CA THR A 155 30.71 -4.30 -14.45
C THR A 155 29.72 -4.53 -15.59
N SER A 156 29.96 -5.57 -16.39
CA SER A 156 29.27 -5.82 -17.66
C SER A 156 27.81 -6.31 -17.47
N PRO A 157 26.84 -5.82 -18.27
CA PRO A 157 25.41 -5.92 -17.95
C PRO A 157 24.66 -7.17 -18.48
N LYS A 158 25.32 -8.10 -19.17
CA LYS A 158 24.64 -9.10 -20.02
C LYS A 158 23.82 -10.19 -19.29
N PRO A 159 24.30 -10.84 -18.21
CA PRO A 159 23.51 -11.92 -17.57
C PRO A 159 22.33 -11.39 -16.74
N THR A 160 22.41 -10.14 -16.27
CA THR A 160 21.39 -9.54 -15.39
C THR A 160 20.09 -9.20 -16.11
N ALA A 161 20.18 -8.85 -17.40
CA ALA A 161 19.00 -8.55 -18.22
C ALA A 161 18.15 -9.80 -18.51
N ILE A 162 18.78 -10.94 -18.84
CA ILE A 162 18.09 -12.18 -19.19
C ILE A 162 17.34 -12.75 -17.98
N ILE A 163 18.01 -12.79 -16.82
CA ILE A 163 17.40 -13.28 -15.58
C ILE A 163 16.20 -12.41 -15.18
N SER A 164 16.30 -11.09 -15.39
CA SER A 164 15.20 -10.22 -15.01
C SER A 164 14.00 -10.26 -15.97
N ILE A 165 14.22 -10.48 -17.26
CA ILE A 165 13.14 -10.70 -18.24
C ILE A 165 12.42 -12.02 -17.92
N ALA A 166 13.17 -13.08 -17.60
CA ALA A 166 12.59 -14.36 -17.20
C ALA A 166 11.74 -14.24 -15.92
N LEU A 167 12.24 -13.52 -14.91
CA LEU A 167 11.51 -13.25 -13.66
C LEU A 167 10.26 -12.38 -13.86
N PHE A 168 10.23 -11.55 -14.90
CA PHE A 168 9.12 -10.66 -15.23
C PHE A 168 7.99 -11.39 -15.97
N LEU A 169 8.33 -12.36 -16.82
CA LEU A 169 7.36 -13.15 -17.58
C LEU A 169 6.51 -14.06 -16.68
N ILE A 170 7.06 -14.54 -15.56
CA ILE A 170 6.38 -15.46 -14.63
C ILE A 170 5.12 -14.87 -13.99
N PRO A 171 5.13 -13.69 -13.34
CA PRO A 171 3.91 -13.12 -12.74
C PRO A 171 2.89 -12.69 -13.80
N ILE A 172 3.33 -12.23 -14.97
CA ILE A 172 2.44 -11.88 -16.08
C ILE A 172 1.74 -13.13 -16.60
N THR A 173 2.49 -14.22 -16.84
CA THR A 173 1.89 -15.48 -17.28
C THR A 173 0.95 -16.05 -16.24
N LEU A 174 1.28 -16.03 -14.94
CA LEU A 174 0.37 -16.44 -13.86
C LEU A 174 -0.91 -15.60 -13.81
N PHE A 175 -0.81 -14.27 -13.99
CA PHE A 175 -1.97 -13.38 -14.05
C PHE A 175 -2.85 -13.67 -15.27
N PHE A 176 -2.25 -13.92 -16.44
CA PHE A 176 -3.00 -14.33 -17.63
C PHE A 176 -3.64 -15.72 -17.47
N LEU A 177 -2.93 -16.68 -16.90
CA LEU A 177 -3.43 -18.03 -16.63
C LEU A 177 -4.65 -17.98 -15.69
N THR A 178 -4.58 -17.19 -14.62
CA THR A 178 -5.73 -17.01 -13.72
C THR A 178 -6.90 -16.30 -14.39
N SER A 179 -6.64 -15.29 -15.22
CA SER A 179 -7.70 -14.57 -15.97
C SER A 179 -8.41 -15.42 -17.02
N ILE A 180 -7.76 -16.48 -17.53
CA ILE A 180 -8.34 -17.43 -18.49
C ILE A 180 -9.19 -18.50 -17.79
N GLY A 181 -9.27 -18.48 -16.45
CA GLY A 181 -10.03 -19.47 -15.69
C GLY A 181 -9.36 -20.85 -15.67
N TRP A 182 -8.03 -20.89 -15.63
CA TRP A 182 -7.27 -22.13 -15.65
C TRP A 182 -7.43 -22.91 -14.33
N GLU A 183 -8.46 -23.76 -14.30
CA GLU A 183 -8.80 -24.73 -13.25
C GLU A 183 -7.62 -25.50 -12.62
N PRO A 184 -6.58 -25.95 -13.37
CA PRO A 184 -5.48 -26.71 -12.80
C PRO A 184 -4.67 -25.91 -11.76
N LEU A 185 -4.53 -24.61 -11.98
CA LEU A 185 -3.82 -23.74 -11.04
C LEU A 185 -4.66 -23.57 -9.77
N ASN A 186 -5.98 -23.41 -9.90
CA ASN A 186 -6.85 -23.30 -8.73
C ASN A 186 -6.75 -24.57 -7.87
N ARG A 187 -6.88 -25.76 -8.49
CA ARG A 187 -6.69 -27.05 -7.80
C ARG A 187 -5.32 -27.23 -7.17
N LEU A 188 -4.25 -26.72 -7.78
CA LEU A 188 -2.90 -26.79 -7.21
C LEU A 188 -2.79 -25.96 -5.93
N LEU A 189 -3.43 -24.78 -5.89
CA LEU A 189 -3.31 -23.83 -4.80
C LEU A 189 -4.31 -24.10 -3.67
N THR A 190 -5.55 -24.51 -4.00
CA THR A 190 -6.62 -24.76 -3.01
C THR A 190 -6.78 -26.24 -2.65
N GLY A 191 -6.13 -27.15 -3.38
CA GLY A 191 -6.32 -28.58 -3.22
C GLY A 191 -7.59 -29.10 -3.90
N PRO A 192 -7.80 -30.43 -3.89
CA PRO A 192 -8.90 -31.08 -4.60
C PRO A 192 -10.28 -30.91 -3.93
N ASN A 193 -10.31 -30.61 -2.63
CA ASN A 193 -11.53 -30.51 -1.84
C ASN A 193 -11.74 -29.08 -1.32
N PRO A 194 -12.82 -28.39 -1.69
CA PRO A 194 -13.14 -27.09 -1.11
C PRO A 194 -13.38 -27.25 0.41
N GLY A 195 -12.74 -26.38 1.20
CA GLY A 195 -12.89 -26.35 2.67
C GLY A 195 -11.85 -27.13 3.47
N GLN A 196 -10.91 -27.83 2.83
CA GLN A 196 -9.75 -28.43 3.53
C GLN A 196 -8.49 -27.60 3.35
N LEU A 197 -7.75 -27.41 4.44
CA LEU A 197 -6.45 -26.71 4.43
C LEU A 197 -5.42 -27.54 3.66
N TYR A 198 -5.14 -27.16 2.41
CA TYR A 198 -4.14 -27.81 1.58
C TYR A 198 -2.75 -27.17 1.75
N VAL A 199 -2.01 -27.62 2.78
CA VAL A 199 -0.68 -27.10 3.15
C VAL A 199 0.32 -27.06 1.98
N PRO A 200 0.42 -28.09 1.10
CA PRO A 200 1.36 -28.03 -0.02
C PRO A 200 1.06 -26.88 -0.99
N GLY A 201 -0.23 -26.65 -1.30
CA GLY A 201 -0.66 -25.54 -2.15
C GLY A 201 -0.25 -24.19 -1.57
N GLN A 202 -0.39 -24.01 -0.25
CA GLN A 202 0.02 -22.77 0.42
C GLN A 202 1.54 -22.53 0.35
N ILE A 203 2.35 -23.58 0.51
CA ILE A 203 3.81 -23.47 0.35
C ILE A 203 4.17 -23.07 -1.08
N ILE A 204 3.50 -23.65 -2.07
CA ILE A 204 3.69 -23.30 -3.49
C ILE A 204 3.30 -21.84 -3.74
N VAL A 205 2.14 -21.38 -3.26
CA VAL A 205 1.70 -19.98 -3.37
C VAL A 205 2.75 -19.04 -2.77
N LEU A 206 3.22 -19.32 -1.55
CA LEU A 206 4.23 -18.49 -0.88
C LEU A 206 5.55 -18.48 -1.65
N GLY A 207 5.99 -19.64 -2.15
CA GLY A 207 7.16 -19.75 -3.02
C GLY A 207 7.01 -18.90 -4.28
N LEU A 208 5.87 -19.00 -4.97
CA LEU A 208 5.59 -18.23 -6.18
C LEU A 208 5.54 -16.71 -5.92
N ILE A 209 4.96 -16.27 -4.81
CA ILE A 209 4.93 -14.85 -4.43
C ILE A 209 6.32 -14.34 -4.04
N SER A 210 7.17 -15.18 -3.45
CA SER A 210 8.53 -14.78 -3.05
C SER A 210 9.46 -14.47 -4.22
N ILE A 211 9.20 -15.06 -5.39
CA ILE A 211 9.99 -14.88 -6.63
C ILE A 211 9.99 -13.41 -7.10
N PRO A 212 8.82 -12.77 -7.39
CA PRO A 212 8.79 -11.38 -7.81
C PRO A 212 9.29 -10.42 -6.73
N VAL A 213 9.07 -10.72 -5.44
CA VAL A 213 9.66 -9.91 -4.35
C VAL A 213 11.18 -9.92 -4.41
N SER A 214 11.77 -11.10 -4.52
CA SER A 214 13.22 -11.28 -4.63
C SER A 214 13.76 -10.57 -5.88
N ALA A 215 13.07 -10.69 -7.02
CA ALA A 215 13.41 -10.01 -8.26
C ALA A 215 13.41 -8.48 -8.10
N GLY A 216 12.37 -7.91 -7.47
CA GLY A 216 12.28 -6.48 -7.20
C GLY A 216 13.41 -5.99 -6.29
N ILE A 217 13.75 -6.73 -5.23
CA ILE A 217 14.87 -6.39 -4.34
C ILE A 217 16.21 -6.44 -5.09
N ILE A 218 16.45 -7.47 -5.90
CA ILE A 218 17.69 -7.62 -6.68
C ILE A 218 17.79 -6.49 -7.71
N ALA A 219 16.72 -6.20 -8.45
CA ALA A 219 16.66 -5.11 -9.42
C ALA A 219 16.83 -3.72 -8.77
N GLY A 220 16.44 -3.55 -7.51
CA GLY A 220 16.65 -2.30 -6.77
C GLY A 220 18.12 -2.03 -6.41
N ARG A 221 18.98 -3.06 -6.30
CA ARG A 221 20.38 -2.90 -5.82
C ARG A 221 21.22 -1.93 -6.67
N PRO A 222 21.28 -2.02 -8.01
CA PRO A 222 22.05 -1.09 -8.83
C PRO A 222 21.56 0.35 -8.70
N ILE A 223 20.24 0.56 -8.62
CA ILE A 223 19.62 1.88 -8.43
C ILE A 223 20.12 2.50 -7.13
N VAL A 224 20.08 1.75 -6.03
CA VAL A 224 20.56 2.24 -4.72
C VAL A 224 22.04 2.56 -4.74
N SER A 225 22.86 1.72 -5.37
CA SER A 225 24.30 1.95 -5.49
C SER A 225 24.58 3.27 -6.20
N THR A 226 23.93 3.50 -7.34
CA THR A 226 24.08 4.75 -8.11
C THR A 226 23.54 5.96 -7.36
N LEU A 227 22.39 5.85 -6.68
CA LEU A 227 21.87 6.94 -5.85
C LEU A 227 22.81 7.30 -4.69
N ARG A 228 23.41 6.30 -4.03
CA ARG A 228 24.40 6.53 -2.96
C ARG A 228 25.65 7.23 -3.47
N ALA A 229 26.04 6.97 -4.71
CA ALA A 229 27.12 7.67 -5.40
C ALA A 229 26.74 9.08 -5.91
N GLY A 230 25.54 9.57 -5.61
CA GLY A 230 25.06 10.88 -6.06
C GLY A 230 24.53 10.91 -7.50
N GLY A 231 24.35 9.73 -8.13
CA GLY A 231 23.79 9.61 -9.47
C GLY A 231 22.27 9.76 -9.52
N SER A 232 21.71 9.68 -10.73
CA SER A 232 20.27 9.77 -10.98
C SER A 232 19.58 8.40 -10.89
N LEU A 233 18.31 8.40 -10.48
CA LEU A 233 17.43 7.22 -10.47
C LEU A 233 17.26 6.60 -11.87
N PHE A 234 17.42 7.39 -12.93
CA PHE A 234 17.29 6.94 -14.33
C PHE A 234 18.56 6.35 -14.93
N ALA A 235 19.65 6.23 -14.17
CA ALA A 235 20.88 5.60 -14.66
C ALA A 235 20.70 4.12 -15.05
N HIS A 236 19.68 3.45 -14.49
CA HIS A 236 19.37 2.03 -14.73
C HIS A 236 17.91 1.85 -15.15
N PRO A 237 17.52 2.26 -16.38
CA PRO A 237 16.10 2.32 -16.78
C PRO A 237 15.43 0.95 -16.77
N ILE A 238 16.15 -0.12 -17.16
CA ILE A 238 15.63 -1.49 -17.17
C ILE A 238 15.31 -1.94 -15.74
N HIS A 239 16.27 -1.82 -14.81
CA HIS A 239 16.09 -2.16 -13.40
C HIS A 239 14.94 -1.39 -12.74
N LEU A 240 14.83 -0.09 -13.06
CA LEU A 240 13.74 0.74 -12.58
C LEU A 240 12.39 0.24 -13.10
N MET A 241 12.29 -0.08 -14.39
CA MET A 241 11.07 -0.63 -15.00
C MET A 241 10.63 -1.91 -14.28
N ILE A 242 11.56 -2.82 -13.97
CA ILE A 242 11.27 -4.07 -13.25
C ILE A 242 10.69 -3.77 -11.86
N VAL A 243 11.34 -2.91 -11.08
CA VAL A 243 10.88 -2.53 -9.72
C VAL A 243 9.50 -1.89 -9.79
N VAL A 244 9.28 -0.96 -10.72
CA VAL A 244 8.01 -0.23 -10.88
C VAL A 244 6.88 -1.19 -11.25
N VAL A 245 7.08 -2.06 -12.23
CA VAL A 245 6.03 -2.99 -12.67
C VAL A 245 5.72 -4.02 -11.59
N ILE A 246 6.72 -4.63 -10.95
CA ILE A 246 6.46 -5.60 -9.88
C ILE A 246 5.70 -4.91 -8.74
N SER A 247 6.14 -3.72 -8.33
CA SER A 247 5.45 -2.94 -7.29
C SER A 247 4.03 -2.58 -7.70
N PHE A 248 3.80 -2.25 -8.98
CA PHE A 248 2.48 -1.99 -9.54
C PHE A 248 1.58 -3.24 -9.51
N LEU A 249 2.10 -4.41 -9.87
CA LEU A 249 1.33 -5.67 -9.84
C LEU A 249 0.88 -6.01 -8.41
N PHE A 250 1.77 -5.89 -7.42
CA PHE A 250 1.39 -6.09 -6.01
C PHE A 250 0.37 -5.05 -5.54
N ALA A 251 0.54 -3.77 -5.91
CA ALA A 251 -0.41 -2.73 -5.58
C ALA A 251 -1.78 -2.94 -6.26
N ALA A 252 -1.79 -3.39 -7.51
CA ALA A 252 -3.01 -3.75 -8.23
C ALA A 252 -3.71 -4.94 -7.56
N GLY A 253 -2.96 -5.94 -7.09
CA GLY A 253 -3.49 -7.04 -6.29
C GLY A 253 -4.16 -6.57 -4.98
N VAL A 254 -3.52 -5.62 -4.26
CA VAL A 254 -4.12 -4.98 -3.08
C VAL A 254 -5.44 -4.29 -3.43
N VAL A 255 -5.46 -3.48 -4.48
CA VAL A 255 -6.67 -2.76 -4.92
C VAL A 255 -7.76 -3.74 -5.35
N GLY A 256 -7.40 -4.80 -6.07
CA GLY A 256 -8.32 -5.85 -6.49
C GLY A 256 -8.98 -6.53 -5.29
N LEU A 257 -8.21 -6.94 -4.29
CA LEU A 257 -8.73 -7.53 -3.05
C LEU A 257 -9.65 -6.57 -2.29
N ILE A 258 -9.31 -5.27 -2.25
CA ILE A 258 -10.16 -4.28 -1.57
C ILE A 258 -11.48 -4.08 -2.32
N MET A 259 -11.45 -4.06 -3.66
CA MET A 259 -12.64 -3.86 -4.49
C MET A 259 -13.57 -5.07 -4.44
N ASP A 260 -12.99 -6.26 -4.53
CA ASP A 260 -13.71 -7.54 -4.43
C ASP A 260 -14.44 -7.65 -3.07
N GLN A 261 -13.78 -7.27 -1.99
CA GLN A 261 -14.33 -7.32 -0.64
C GLN A 261 -15.08 -6.06 -0.21
N TRP A 262 -15.20 -5.07 -1.09
CA TRP A 262 -15.87 -3.81 -0.76
C TRP A 262 -17.32 -4.00 -0.30
N PRO A 263 -18.13 -4.90 -0.91
CA PRO A 263 -19.48 -5.20 -0.42
C PRO A 263 -19.48 -5.71 1.03
N CYS A 264 -18.55 -6.60 1.38
CA CYS A 264 -18.37 -7.11 2.73
C CYS A 264 -17.97 -6.03 3.72
N PHE A 265 -17.04 -5.15 3.33
CA PHE A 265 -16.65 -4.00 4.12
C PHE A 265 -17.79 -3.00 4.33
N MET A 266 -18.84 -3.04 3.53
CA MET A 266 -20.05 -2.24 3.71
C MET A 266 -21.14 -2.96 4.51
N GLY A 267 -20.91 -4.21 4.94
CA GLY A 267 -21.83 -5.02 5.73
C GLY A 267 -22.98 -5.63 4.94
N ILE A 268 -22.79 -5.81 3.63
CA ILE A 268 -23.73 -6.57 2.79
C ILE A 268 -23.60 -8.06 3.17
N PRO A 269 -24.68 -8.74 3.56
CA PRO A 269 -24.64 -10.17 3.89
C PRO A 269 -24.36 -11.04 2.66
N ASN A 270 -23.79 -12.23 2.85
CA ASN A 270 -23.49 -13.19 1.77
C ASN A 270 -22.67 -12.59 0.62
N CYS A 271 -21.59 -11.89 0.96
CA CYS A 271 -20.71 -11.19 0.03
C CYS A 271 -19.44 -11.98 -0.33
N ASP A 272 -19.33 -13.23 0.16
CA ASP A 272 -18.24 -14.17 -0.09
C ASP A 272 -18.40 -14.91 -1.44
#